data_AF-A0A812JTH6-F1
#
_entry.id   AF-A0A812JTH6-F1
#
_cell.length_a   1.000
_cell.length_b   1.000
_cell.length_c   1.000
_cell.angle_alpha   90.00
_cell.angle_beta   90.00
_cell.angle_gamma   90.00
#
_symmetry.space_group_name_H-M   'P 1'
#
loop_
_entity.id
_entity.type
_entity.pdbx_description
1 polymer ?
#
loop_
_entity_poly.entity_id
_entity_poly.type
_entity_poly.pdbx_seq_one_letter_code
_entity_poly.pdbx_strand_id
1 'polypeptide(L)'
;MAVISSGDTQTLSWKLSGLDTRCNETCTAANCCGVHIHVGKTCSDASSIGGHYWTTNGTDPWLTVMYNTTSMPALETNLAVVTGASGEDVSGRAMVIHDYDGARIACGLIDEASTDSFAAYPGYTGNLATAGVMKVSSKDVTQSLSWIFTAGLDTRCSDACTAANCCGVHIHVGMNCSDKDTIGGHYWNSTFVTADPWAMIMYNTSHMPSVMMDVMVPTGYEEDDVEDHTMIIHDFDGGRIACATLSEIHDGMWTESTTTTTTTTANPASLSGASKTSLALGAVTAVLTVQSLA
;
A
#
# COMPACT_ATOMS: atom_id res chain seq x y z
N MET A 1 5.61 0.57 13.19
CA MET A 1 4.68 -0.57 13.44
C MET A 1 4.28 -1.09 12.07
N ALA A 2 4.09 -2.40 11.86
CA ALA A 2 3.78 -2.98 10.56
C ALA A 2 2.48 -3.81 10.60
N VAL A 3 1.69 -3.76 9.53
CA VAL A 3 0.45 -4.54 9.33
C VAL A 3 0.54 -5.27 8.01
N ILE A 4 0.67 -6.61 7.97
CA ILE A 4 0.72 -7.41 6.72
C ILE A 4 -0.59 -8.19 6.52
N SER A 5 -1.36 -7.90 5.47
CA SER A 5 -2.64 -8.54 5.14
C SER A 5 -2.44 -9.72 4.20
N SER A 6 -2.89 -10.92 4.55
CA SER A 6 -2.90 -12.08 3.67
C SER A 6 -4.29 -12.70 3.66
N GLY A 7 -5.02 -12.57 2.54
CA GLY A 7 -6.41 -12.98 2.47
C GLY A 7 -7.26 -12.15 3.43
N ASP A 8 -7.83 -12.80 4.45
CA ASP A 8 -8.69 -12.19 5.48
C ASP A 8 -7.96 -11.90 6.82
N THR A 9 -6.66 -12.14 6.85
CA THR A 9 -5.84 -12.12 8.06
C THR A 9 -4.87 -10.95 8.05
N GLN A 10 -4.79 -10.23 9.16
CA GLN A 10 -3.86 -9.12 9.41
C GLN A 10 -2.75 -9.60 10.34
N THR A 11 -1.51 -9.49 9.91
CA THR A 11 -0.33 -9.90 10.69
C THR A 11 0.37 -8.67 11.20
N LEU A 12 0.30 -8.44 12.51
CA LEU A 12 0.83 -7.24 13.15
C LEU A 12 2.24 -7.49 13.70
N SER A 13 3.11 -6.50 13.53
CA SER A 13 4.42 -6.44 14.18
C SER A 13 4.64 -5.04 14.73
N TRP A 14 5.16 -4.91 15.95
CA TRP A 14 5.41 -3.59 16.52
C TRP A 14 6.64 -3.53 17.42
N LYS A 15 7.17 -2.31 17.52
CA LYS A 15 8.22 -1.90 18.46
C LYS A 15 7.82 -0.56 19.04
N LEU A 16 7.25 -0.59 20.25
CA LEU A 16 6.59 0.56 20.85
C LEU A 16 7.35 1.08 22.06
N SER A 17 7.50 2.40 22.14
CA SER A 17 8.16 3.11 23.24
C SER A 17 7.23 4.18 23.81
N GLY A 18 7.49 4.64 25.04
CA GLY A 18 6.69 5.71 25.66
C GLY A 18 5.26 5.30 26.05
N LEU A 19 5.02 4.01 26.27
CA LEU A 19 3.71 3.46 26.61
C LEU A 19 3.40 3.56 28.10
N ASP A 20 2.11 3.41 28.44
CA ASP A 20 1.66 3.32 29.84
C ASP A 20 2.29 2.10 30.55
N THR A 21 3.03 2.35 31.62
CA THR A 21 3.75 1.31 32.37
C THR A 21 2.84 0.35 33.13
N ARG A 22 1.55 0.67 33.32
CA ARG A 22 0.54 -0.21 33.93
C ARG A 22 0.12 -1.36 33.01
N CYS A 23 0.46 -1.29 31.72
CA CYS A 23 0.21 -2.36 30.72
C CYS A 23 1.07 -3.63 30.89
N ASN A 24 1.48 -3.93 32.12
CA ASN A 24 2.00 -5.21 32.56
C ASN A 24 1.11 -5.87 33.64
N GLU A 25 0.08 -5.16 34.11
CA GLU A 25 -0.86 -5.60 35.12
C GLU A 25 -2.09 -6.28 34.49
N THR A 26 -2.90 -6.95 35.32
CA THR A 26 -4.22 -7.42 34.87
C THR A 26 -5.11 -6.21 34.62
N CYS A 27 -5.73 -6.17 33.44
CA CYS A 27 -6.56 -5.05 33.05
C CYS A 27 -8.02 -5.46 32.78
N THR A 28 -8.95 -4.59 33.14
CA THR A 28 -10.40 -4.82 33.01
C THR A 28 -11.14 -3.72 32.26
N ALA A 29 -10.46 -2.61 31.93
CA ALA A 29 -11.02 -1.56 31.09
C ALA A 29 -11.20 -2.05 29.64
N ALA A 30 -12.22 -1.53 28.96
CA ALA A 30 -12.40 -1.80 27.53
C ALA A 30 -11.22 -1.22 26.74
N ASN A 31 -10.72 -1.97 25.75
CA ASN A 31 -9.59 -1.60 24.89
C ASN A 31 -8.27 -1.39 25.63
N CYS A 32 -8.17 -1.83 26.87
CA CYS A 32 -6.98 -1.63 27.66
C CYS A 32 -5.72 -2.14 26.96
N CYS A 33 -4.68 -1.30 26.88
CA CYS A 33 -3.40 -1.62 26.26
C CYS A 33 -3.54 -2.15 24.82
N GLY A 34 -4.66 -1.82 24.15
CA GLY A 34 -5.04 -2.36 22.87
C GLY A 34 -4.25 -1.79 21.71
N VAL A 35 -4.03 -2.61 20.68
CA VAL A 35 -3.47 -2.21 19.38
C VAL A 35 -4.43 -2.65 18.28
N HIS A 36 -5.24 -1.74 17.73
CA HIS A 36 -6.40 -2.11 16.92
C HIS A 36 -6.48 -1.34 15.61
N ILE A 37 -7.01 -1.97 14.55
CA ILE A 37 -7.48 -1.26 13.35
C ILE A 37 -8.88 -0.73 13.62
N HIS A 38 -9.11 0.54 13.33
CA HIS A 38 -10.39 1.22 13.48
C HIS A 38 -11.07 1.48 12.15
N VAL A 39 -12.39 1.75 12.20
CA VAL A 39 -13.20 2.00 10.99
C VAL A 39 -12.80 3.31 10.28
N GLY A 40 -12.35 4.32 11.02
CA GLY A 40 -12.02 5.62 10.49
C GLY A 40 -10.69 5.62 9.73
N LYS A 41 -10.58 6.54 8.78
CA LYS A 41 -9.40 6.75 7.93
C LYS A 41 -8.73 8.10 8.22
N THR A 42 -8.63 8.44 9.50
CA THR A 42 -8.07 9.73 9.95
C THR A 42 -7.47 9.58 11.33
N CYS A 43 -6.41 10.33 11.62
CA CYS A 43 -5.90 10.54 12.97
C CYS A 43 -6.09 11.99 13.47
N SER A 44 -6.73 12.86 12.67
CA SER A 44 -6.87 14.28 12.99
C SER A 44 -7.90 14.57 14.08
N ASP A 45 -8.85 13.66 14.28
CA ASP A 45 -9.90 13.78 15.28
C ASP A 45 -10.30 12.40 15.81
N ALA A 46 -10.16 12.21 17.13
CA ALA A 46 -10.52 10.97 17.79
C ALA A 46 -11.99 10.59 17.58
N SER A 47 -12.91 11.56 17.47
CA SER A 47 -14.34 11.25 17.29
C SER A 47 -14.64 10.63 15.92
N SER A 48 -13.82 10.96 14.92
CA SER A 48 -13.95 10.51 13.54
C SER A 48 -13.30 9.14 13.24
N ILE A 49 -12.51 8.61 14.18
CA ILE A 49 -11.87 7.28 14.07
C ILE A 49 -12.89 6.13 14.22
N GLY A 50 -13.96 6.32 15.00
CA GLY A 50 -14.98 5.28 15.23
C GLY A 50 -14.48 4.03 15.99
N GLY A 51 -15.20 2.90 15.91
CA GLY A 51 -14.90 1.64 16.59
C GLY A 51 -13.87 0.77 15.87
N HIS A 52 -13.64 -0.47 16.34
CA HIS A 52 -12.73 -1.39 15.67
C HIS A 52 -13.29 -1.86 14.32
N TYR A 53 -12.39 -2.25 13.40
CA TYR A 53 -12.74 -2.68 12.06
C TYR A 53 -12.47 -4.17 11.85
N TRP A 54 -13.52 -4.94 11.56
CA TRP A 54 -13.45 -6.33 11.10
C TRP A 54 -14.74 -6.66 10.33
N THR A 55 -14.71 -7.72 9.52
CA THR A 55 -15.84 -8.12 8.65
C THR A 55 -16.27 -9.57 8.87
N THR A 56 -15.57 -10.35 9.71
CA THR A 56 -16.05 -11.68 10.10
C THR A 56 -17.37 -11.60 10.87
N ASN A 57 -18.25 -12.56 10.61
CA ASN A 57 -19.43 -12.78 11.44
C ASN A 57 -18.98 -13.42 12.76
N GLY A 58 -18.91 -12.65 13.84
CA GLY A 58 -18.47 -13.17 15.12
C GLY A 58 -18.13 -12.11 16.14
N THR A 59 -17.42 -12.53 17.18
CA THR A 59 -16.88 -11.65 18.21
C THR A 59 -15.77 -10.77 17.61
N ASP A 60 -15.68 -9.55 18.13
CA ASP A 60 -14.60 -8.62 17.82
C ASP A 60 -13.22 -9.27 18.06
N PRO A 61 -12.41 -9.46 17.00
CA PRO A 61 -11.10 -10.12 17.10
C PRO A 61 -10.05 -9.26 17.80
N TRP A 62 -10.31 -7.96 17.96
CA TRP A 62 -9.39 -7.00 18.57
C TRP A 62 -9.36 -7.08 20.10
N LEU A 63 -10.39 -7.67 20.72
CA LEU A 63 -10.51 -7.76 22.19
C LEU A 63 -9.34 -8.47 22.88
N THR A 64 -8.55 -9.26 22.15
CA THR A 64 -7.39 -9.98 22.67
C THR A 64 -6.05 -9.39 22.23
N VAL A 65 -6.05 -8.32 21.42
CA VAL A 65 -4.85 -7.75 20.82
C VAL A 65 -4.33 -6.62 21.71
N MET A 66 -3.41 -6.96 22.61
CA MET A 66 -2.85 -6.03 23.60
C MET A 66 -1.32 -6.02 23.54
N TYR A 67 -0.70 -4.86 23.78
CA TYR A 67 0.74 -4.77 24.04
C TYR A 67 1.05 -5.02 25.51
N ASN A 68 2.29 -5.40 25.82
CA ASN A 68 2.77 -5.63 27.17
C ASN A 68 4.05 -4.81 27.45
N THR A 69 4.12 -4.16 28.61
CA THR A 69 5.25 -3.28 29.00
C THR A 69 6.22 -3.89 30.00
N THR A 70 6.16 -5.20 30.23
CA THR A 70 7.13 -5.93 31.10
C THR A 70 8.57 -5.77 30.61
N SER A 71 8.76 -5.59 29.30
CA SER A 71 10.03 -5.26 28.67
C SER A 71 9.82 -4.13 27.67
N MET A 72 10.67 -3.09 27.74
CA MET A 72 10.62 -1.94 26.83
C MET A 72 11.85 -1.90 25.90
N PRO A 73 11.69 -1.56 24.62
CA PRO A 73 10.41 -1.30 23.93
C PRO A 73 9.50 -2.53 23.90
N ALA A 74 8.18 -2.34 23.90
CA ALA A 74 7.23 -3.44 23.75
C ALA A 74 7.36 -3.97 22.32
N LEU A 75 7.73 -5.25 22.20
CA LEU A 75 8.00 -5.90 20.92
C LEU A 75 6.94 -6.97 20.68
N GLU A 76 6.40 -7.01 19.47
CA GLU A 76 5.60 -8.12 18.96
C GLU A 76 6.01 -8.37 17.51
N THR A 77 6.03 -9.65 17.13
CA THR A 77 6.37 -10.05 15.77
C THR A 77 5.37 -11.08 15.26
N ASN A 78 4.78 -10.79 14.11
CA ASN A 78 3.89 -11.69 13.37
C ASN A 78 2.63 -12.14 14.12
N LEU A 79 2.01 -11.26 14.90
CA LEU A 79 0.72 -11.54 15.54
C LEU A 79 -0.39 -11.58 14.48
N ALA A 80 -0.89 -12.78 14.16
CA ALA A 80 -1.97 -12.97 13.20
C ALA A 80 -3.36 -12.74 13.83
N VAL A 81 -4.16 -11.91 13.18
CA VAL A 81 -5.54 -11.55 13.56
C VAL A 81 -6.45 -11.79 12.36
N VAL A 82 -7.37 -12.74 12.47
CA VAL A 82 -8.35 -13.02 11.40
C VAL A 82 -9.47 -11.99 11.49
N THR A 83 -9.42 -11.00 10.61
CA THR A 83 -10.38 -9.87 10.61
C THR A 83 -11.52 -10.07 9.62
N GLY A 84 -11.35 -10.92 8.60
CA GLY A 84 -12.29 -11.01 7.49
C GLY A 84 -11.99 -9.99 6.38
N ALA A 85 -11.21 -8.96 6.70
CA ALA A 85 -10.93 -7.84 5.82
C ALA A 85 -9.74 -8.16 4.92
N SER A 86 -9.84 -7.74 3.66
CA SER A 86 -8.72 -7.74 2.73
C SER A 86 -7.69 -6.67 3.09
N GLY A 87 -6.57 -6.65 2.37
CA GLY A 87 -5.62 -5.56 2.47
C GLY A 87 -6.18 -4.21 2.02
N GLU A 88 -6.92 -4.19 0.91
CA GLU A 88 -7.58 -2.96 0.41
C GLU A 88 -8.58 -2.39 1.42
N ASP A 89 -9.25 -3.29 2.14
CA ASP A 89 -10.19 -2.92 3.18
C ASP A 89 -9.53 -2.17 4.33
N VAL A 90 -8.33 -2.59 4.76
CA VAL A 90 -7.61 -1.98 5.89
C VAL A 90 -6.73 -0.79 5.50
N SER A 91 -6.36 -0.68 4.22
CA SER A 91 -5.61 0.46 3.69
C SER A 91 -6.28 1.80 3.98
N GLY A 92 -5.47 2.76 4.43
CA GLY A 92 -5.82 4.11 4.89
C GLY A 92 -6.57 4.15 6.22
N ARG A 93 -6.84 3.02 6.89
CA ARG A 93 -7.52 3.04 8.20
C ARG A 93 -6.58 3.39 9.33
N ALA A 94 -7.13 3.97 10.39
CA ALA A 94 -6.40 4.26 11.60
C ALA A 94 -6.06 2.99 12.36
N MET A 95 -4.79 2.80 12.70
CA MET A 95 -4.38 1.92 13.77
C MET A 95 -4.13 2.72 15.05
N VAL A 96 -4.79 2.31 16.12
CA VAL A 96 -4.86 3.05 17.39
C VAL A 96 -4.22 2.26 18.50
N ILE A 97 -3.45 2.96 19.34
CA ILE A 97 -2.87 2.43 20.57
C ILE A 97 -3.64 3.01 21.75
N HIS A 98 -4.03 2.15 22.68
CA HIS A 98 -4.76 2.52 23.89
C HIS A 98 -3.89 2.39 25.15
N ASP A 99 -4.08 3.24 26.15
CA ASP A 99 -3.45 3.09 27.46
C ASP A 99 -4.15 2.06 28.37
N TYR A 100 -3.70 1.95 29.61
CA TYR A 100 -4.27 1.03 30.60
C TYR A 100 -5.73 1.34 30.94
N ASP A 101 -6.15 2.61 30.86
CA ASP A 101 -7.52 3.01 31.14
C ASP A 101 -8.42 2.89 29.89
N GLY A 102 -7.85 2.46 28.76
CA GLY A 102 -8.53 2.30 27.48
C GLY A 102 -8.62 3.59 26.66
N ALA A 103 -7.97 4.68 27.08
CA ALA A 103 -7.93 5.92 26.34
C ALA A 103 -7.00 5.79 25.13
N ARG A 104 -7.33 6.46 24.02
CA ARG A 104 -6.49 6.46 22.82
C ARG A 104 -5.32 7.38 23.05
N ILE A 105 -4.10 6.84 23.03
CA ILE A 105 -2.87 7.61 23.27
C ILE A 105 -2.09 7.88 21.99
N ALA A 106 -2.40 7.14 20.93
CA ALA A 106 -1.60 7.17 19.72
C ALA A 106 -2.41 6.69 18.51
N CYS A 107 -2.13 7.27 17.35
CA CYS A 107 -2.75 6.90 16.08
C CYS A 107 -1.75 7.02 14.94
N GLY A 108 -1.85 6.14 13.95
CA GLY A 108 -1.29 6.32 12.62
C GLY A 108 -2.20 5.67 11.59
N LEU A 109 -2.01 6.01 10.32
CA LEU A 109 -2.76 5.40 9.22
C LEU A 109 -2.00 4.19 8.67
N ILE A 110 -2.75 3.20 8.21
CA ILE A 110 -2.23 2.01 7.53
C ILE A 110 -2.00 2.42 6.08
N ASP A 111 -0.78 2.80 5.75
CA ASP A 111 -0.46 3.35 4.43
C ASP A 111 -0.06 2.28 3.40
N GLU A 112 -0.13 2.66 2.13
CA GLU A 112 0.40 1.91 0.99
C GLU A 112 1.11 2.91 0.07
N ALA A 113 2.23 2.53 -0.55
CA ALA A 113 2.86 3.35 -1.57
C ALA A 113 2.12 3.16 -2.91
N SER A 114 1.64 4.24 -3.51
CA SER A 114 0.98 4.17 -4.81
C SER A 114 1.27 5.39 -5.68
N THR A 115 0.98 5.26 -6.97
CA THR A 115 0.94 6.38 -7.89
C THR A 115 -0.16 6.18 -8.93
N ASP A 116 -0.92 7.24 -9.20
CA ASP A 116 -1.95 7.30 -10.23
C ASP A 116 -1.59 8.27 -11.37
N SER A 117 -0.41 8.89 -11.29
CA SER A 117 0.04 9.91 -12.23
C SER A 117 1.48 9.68 -12.64
N PHE A 118 1.64 9.23 -13.88
CA PHE A 118 2.93 9.12 -14.54
C PHE A 118 3.20 10.39 -15.35
N ALA A 119 4.27 11.10 -15.00
CA ALA A 119 4.81 12.16 -15.83
C ALA A 119 5.75 11.57 -16.89
N ALA A 120 5.95 12.28 -18.00
CA ALA A 120 7.02 11.94 -18.92
C ALA A 120 8.37 11.93 -18.17
N TYR A 121 9.21 10.93 -18.44
CA TYR A 121 10.54 10.87 -17.83
C TYR A 121 11.33 12.16 -18.16
N PRO A 122 12.12 12.73 -17.23
CA PRO A 122 12.84 13.98 -17.50
C PRO A 122 13.75 13.89 -18.73
N GLY A 123 13.50 14.75 -19.71
CA GLY A 123 14.23 14.76 -20.98
C GLY A 123 13.70 13.77 -22.03
N TYR A 124 12.63 13.02 -21.76
CA TYR A 124 11.96 12.21 -22.77
C TYR A 124 11.30 13.11 -23.83
N THR A 125 11.65 12.90 -25.09
CA THR A 125 11.14 13.68 -26.24
C THR A 125 10.24 12.87 -27.16
N GLY A 126 9.93 11.63 -26.79
CA GLY A 126 9.03 10.77 -27.56
C GLY A 126 7.56 11.14 -27.37
N ASN A 127 6.68 10.32 -27.93
CA ASN A 127 5.23 10.55 -27.94
C ASN A 127 4.44 9.63 -27.00
N LEU A 128 5.11 8.76 -26.23
CA LEU A 128 4.46 7.93 -25.23
C LEU A 128 4.12 8.76 -23.98
N ALA A 129 2.93 8.52 -23.44
CA ALA A 129 2.39 9.25 -22.30
C ALA A 129 1.66 8.26 -21.40
N THR A 130 2.42 7.51 -20.60
CA THR A 130 1.91 6.41 -19.80
C THR A 130 0.78 6.89 -18.89
N ALA A 131 -0.36 6.21 -18.95
CA ALA A 131 -1.51 6.49 -18.11
C ALA A 131 -1.95 5.20 -17.42
N GLY A 132 -2.28 5.30 -16.14
CA GLY A 132 -2.66 4.14 -15.34
C GLY A 132 -2.36 4.35 -13.88
N VAL A 133 -2.59 3.31 -13.11
CA VAL A 133 -2.35 3.28 -11.67
C VAL A 133 -1.38 2.16 -11.34
N MET A 134 -0.57 2.38 -10.32
CA MET A 134 0.33 1.39 -9.76
C MET A 134 0.32 1.46 -8.24
N LYS A 135 0.36 0.28 -7.64
CA LYS A 135 0.47 0.06 -6.21
C LYS A 135 1.72 -0.76 -5.91
N VAL A 136 2.41 -0.39 -4.85
CA VAL A 136 3.54 -1.12 -4.28
C VAL A 136 3.24 -1.38 -2.81
N SER A 137 3.24 -2.65 -2.41
CA SER A 137 3.26 -3.03 -0.99
C SER A 137 4.54 -3.81 -0.68
N SER A 138 5.00 -3.81 0.57
CA SER A 138 6.29 -4.44 0.92
C SER A 138 6.10 -5.53 1.98
N LYS A 139 6.24 -6.81 1.65
CA LYS A 139 6.28 -7.87 2.66
C LYS A 139 7.73 -8.16 3.06
N ASP A 140 8.06 -7.87 4.33
CA ASP A 140 9.43 -7.92 4.83
C ASP A 140 10.33 -7.10 3.89
N VAL A 141 11.30 -7.76 3.25
CA VAL A 141 12.22 -7.13 2.29
C VAL A 141 11.88 -7.40 0.82
N THR A 142 10.60 -7.69 0.52
CA THR A 142 10.08 -8.03 -0.82
C THR A 142 8.90 -7.15 -1.20
N GLN A 143 8.93 -6.59 -2.41
CA GLN A 143 7.92 -5.65 -2.91
C GLN A 143 6.93 -6.41 -3.79
N SER A 144 5.65 -6.20 -3.56
CA SER A 144 4.54 -6.66 -4.38
C SER A 144 4.07 -5.50 -5.27
N LEU A 145 4.22 -5.63 -6.58
CA LEU A 145 3.82 -4.63 -7.55
C LEU A 145 2.50 -5.05 -8.20
N SER A 146 1.52 -4.14 -8.22
CA SER A 146 0.29 -4.29 -8.99
C SER A 146 0.06 -3.06 -9.84
N TRP A 147 -0.35 -3.24 -11.10
CA TRP A 147 -0.61 -2.13 -12.01
C TRP A 147 -1.74 -2.37 -12.98
N ILE A 148 -2.34 -1.26 -13.41
CA ILE A 148 -3.29 -1.18 -14.51
C ILE A 148 -2.87 0.00 -15.39
N PHE A 149 -2.15 -0.29 -16.47
CA PHE A 149 -1.79 0.72 -17.47
C PHE A 149 -2.83 0.73 -18.58
N THR A 150 -3.46 1.88 -18.77
CA THR A 150 -4.62 2.05 -19.64
C THR A 150 -4.25 2.64 -21.00
N ALA A 151 -3.16 3.41 -21.09
CA ALA A 151 -2.70 4.02 -22.34
C ALA A 151 -1.22 4.43 -22.30
N GLY A 152 -0.72 4.84 -23.48
CA GLY A 152 0.57 5.51 -23.62
C GLY A 152 1.80 4.64 -23.32
N LEU A 153 1.68 3.34 -23.56
CA LEU A 153 2.77 2.38 -23.53
C LEU A 153 3.30 2.11 -24.94
N ASP A 154 4.52 1.58 -25.04
CA ASP A 154 5.07 1.12 -26.31
C ASP A 154 4.36 -0.16 -26.77
N THR A 155 3.66 -0.11 -27.89
CA THR A 155 2.88 -1.25 -28.41
C THR A 155 3.73 -2.44 -28.85
N ARG A 156 5.05 -2.29 -28.95
CA ARG A 156 5.97 -3.40 -29.25
C ARG A 156 6.19 -4.31 -28.04
N CYS A 157 5.84 -3.85 -26.84
CA CYS A 157 6.04 -4.57 -25.59
C CYS A 157 5.26 -5.88 -25.52
N SER A 158 5.99 -6.97 -25.69
CA SER A 158 5.49 -8.35 -25.79
C SER A 158 6.58 -9.32 -25.35
N ASP A 159 6.28 -10.62 -25.33
CA ASP A 159 7.21 -11.68 -24.88
C ASP A 159 8.50 -11.77 -25.73
N ALA A 160 8.56 -11.08 -26.89
CA ALA A 160 9.68 -11.12 -27.81
C ALA A 160 10.85 -10.18 -27.43
N CYS A 161 10.80 -9.53 -26.27
CA CYS A 161 11.78 -8.50 -25.96
C CYS A 161 13.12 -9.01 -25.42
N THR A 162 14.21 -8.39 -25.87
CA THR A 162 15.60 -8.80 -25.55
C THR A 162 16.52 -7.65 -25.16
N ALA A 163 16.08 -6.39 -25.29
CA ALA A 163 16.85 -5.23 -24.84
C ALA A 163 16.89 -5.19 -23.30
N ALA A 164 17.96 -4.61 -22.74
CA ALA A 164 18.03 -4.37 -21.31
C ALA A 164 16.92 -3.39 -20.88
N ASN A 165 16.25 -3.69 -19.76
CA ASN A 165 15.12 -2.92 -19.22
C ASN A 165 13.92 -2.83 -20.16
N CYS A 166 13.84 -3.72 -21.15
CA CYS A 166 12.76 -3.66 -22.09
C CYS A 166 11.40 -3.77 -21.40
N CYS A 167 10.50 -2.81 -21.66
CA CYS A 167 9.16 -2.79 -21.09
C CYS A 167 9.16 -2.89 -19.56
N GLY A 168 10.27 -2.47 -18.94
CA GLY A 168 10.52 -2.58 -17.51
C GLY A 168 9.60 -1.70 -16.69
N VAL A 169 9.25 -2.19 -15.49
CA VAL A 169 8.47 -1.49 -14.48
C VAL A 169 9.24 -1.58 -13.16
N HIS A 170 10.03 -0.57 -12.84
CA HIS A 170 11.07 -0.68 -11.80
C HIS A 170 11.04 0.48 -10.81
N ILE A 171 11.37 0.18 -9.56
CA ILE A 171 11.72 1.21 -8.57
C ILE A 171 13.18 1.62 -8.81
N HIS A 172 13.44 2.92 -8.81
CA HIS A 172 14.76 3.53 -9.02
C HIS A 172 15.21 4.31 -7.78
N VAL A 173 16.53 4.49 -7.67
CA VAL A 173 17.19 5.07 -6.48
C VAL A 173 16.72 6.50 -6.17
N GLY A 174 16.43 7.32 -7.18
CA GLY A 174 16.07 8.72 -6.94
C GLY A 174 14.65 8.87 -6.42
N MET A 175 14.45 9.96 -5.68
CA MET A 175 13.21 10.19 -4.91
C MET A 175 12.25 11.21 -5.55
N ASN A 176 12.54 11.67 -6.77
CA ASN A 176 11.64 12.54 -7.51
C ASN A 176 11.89 12.51 -9.02
N CYS A 177 10.87 12.94 -9.77
CA CYS A 177 10.89 13.00 -11.22
C CYS A 177 11.36 14.35 -11.79
N SER A 178 12.15 15.14 -11.08
CA SER A 178 12.55 16.47 -11.57
C SER A 178 13.80 16.47 -12.45
N ASP A 179 14.74 15.56 -12.20
CA ASP A 179 16.03 15.51 -12.89
C ASP A 179 16.48 14.07 -13.17
N LYS A 180 16.66 13.75 -14.46
CA LYS A 180 17.12 12.44 -14.93
C LYS A 180 18.46 12.03 -14.35
N ASP A 181 19.32 12.98 -14.00
CA ASP A 181 20.67 12.71 -13.51
C ASP A 181 20.68 12.32 -12.04
N THR A 182 19.57 12.55 -11.32
CA THR A 182 19.39 12.17 -9.91
C THR A 182 18.58 10.90 -9.70
N ILE A 183 17.83 10.44 -10.71
CA ILE A 183 16.98 9.24 -10.64
C ILE A 183 17.79 7.95 -10.46
N GLY A 184 19.01 7.88 -11.01
CA GLY A 184 19.89 6.72 -10.84
C GLY A 184 19.39 5.43 -11.50
N GLY A 185 19.93 4.28 -11.08
CA GLY A 185 19.59 2.93 -11.58
C GLY A 185 18.44 2.27 -10.82
N HIS A 186 18.23 0.97 -11.01
CA HIS A 186 17.21 0.26 -10.24
C HIS A 186 17.57 0.22 -8.75
N TYR A 187 16.55 0.17 -7.90
CA TYR A 187 16.69 0.22 -6.45
C TYR A 187 16.58 -1.18 -5.85
N TRP A 188 17.70 -1.75 -5.43
CA TRP A 188 17.72 -2.98 -4.63
C TRP A 188 19.01 -3.08 -3.82
N ASN A 189 18.97 -3.88 -2.76
CA ASN A 189 20.12 -4.19 -1.93
C ASN A 189 20.90 -5.36 -2.54
N SER A 190 21.97 -5.05 -3.27
CA SER A 190 22.84 -6.04 -3.91
C SER A 190 23.57 -6.98 -2.94
N THR A 191 23.61 -6.65 -1.64
CA THR A 191 24.14 -7.56 -0.62
C THR A 191 23.13 -8.62 -0.19
N PHE A 192 21.83 -8.34 -0.38
CA PHE A 192 20.74 -9.27 -0.11
C PHE A 192 20.40 -10.13 -1.34
N VAL A 193 20.20 -9.51 -2.51
CA VAL A 193 20.07 -10.21 -3.81
C VAL A 193 21.18 -9.76 -4.75
N THR A 194 22.09 -10.67 -5.07
CA THR A 194 23.28 -10.36 -5.87
C THR A 194 22.98 -10.06 -7.33
N ALA A 195 21.94 -10.69 -7.90
CA ALA A 195 21.43 -10.39 -9.23
C ALA A 195 20.36 -9.30 -9.15
N ASP A 196 20.27 -8.47 -10.19
CA ASP A 196 19.23 -7.45 -10.29
C ASP A 196 17.83 -8.09 -10.35
N PRO A 197 16.99 -7.94 -9.31
CA PRO A 197 15.68 -8.58 -9.25
C PRO A 197 14.68 -7.94 -10.22
N TRP A 198 14.99 -6.76 -10.77
CA TRP A 198 14.13 -6.02 -11.68
C TRP A 198 14.21 -6.51 -13.13
N ALA A 199 15.27 -7.24 -13.49
CA ALA A 199 15.56 -7.62 -14.87
C ALA A 199 14.43 -8.36 -15.62
N MET A 200 13.50 -8.99 -14.89
CA MET A 200 12.37 -9.75 -15.45
C MET A 200 11.01 -9.06 -15.24
N ILE A 201 10.97 -7.87 -14.63
CA ILE A 201 9.73 -7.20 -14.26
C ILE A 201 9.29 -6.29 -15.40
N MET A 202 8.41 -6.83 -16.26
CA MET A 202 8.02 -6.19 -17.50
C MET A 202 6.49 -6.14 -17.66
N TYR A 203 5.98 -5.09 -18.31
CA TYR A 203 4.60 -5.03 -18.79
C TYR A 203 4.46 -5.62 -20.20
N ASN A 204 3.24 -6.00 -20.56
CA ASN A 204 2.91 -6.55 -21.87
C ASN A 204 1.69 -5.81 -22.45
N THR A 205 1.76 -5.40 -23.73
CA THR A 205 0.71 -4.65 -24.43
C THR A 205 -0.06 -5.50 -25.45
N SER A 206 0.16 -6.81 -25.50
CA SER A 206 -0.60 -7.74 -26.35
C SER A 206 -2.10 -7.74 -26.01
N HIS A 207 -2.44 -7.33 -24.78
CA HIS A 207 -3.80 -7.08 -24.32
C HIS A 207 -3.79 -5.76 -23.52
N MET A 208 -4.73 -4.86 -23.83
CA MET A 208 -4.89 -3.59 -23.11
C MET A 208 -6.25 -3.54 -22.40
N PRO A 209 -6.34 -2.99 -21.16
CA PRO A 209 -5.23 -2.43 -20.37
C PRO A 209 -4.19 -3.50 -19.98
N SER A 210 -2.94 -3.07 -19.81
CA SER A 210 -1.89 -3.95 -19.30
C SER A 210 -2.09 -4.08 -17.79
N VAL A 211 -2.43 -5.28 -17.34
CA VAL A 211 -2.77 -5.57 -15.94
C VAL A 211 -1.83 -6.64 -15.42
N MET A 212 -1.20 -6.34 -14.28
CA MET A 212 -0.49 -7.33 -13.48
C MET A 212 -0.84 -7.12 -12.02
N MET A 213 -0.92 -8.22 -11.29
CA MET A 213 -1.23 -8.23 -9.86
C MET A 213 -0.17 -9.04 -9.14
N ASP A 214 0.22 -8.54 -7.97
CA ASP A 214 1.10 -9.19 -7.00
C ASP A 214 2.43 -9.74 -7.57
N VAL A 215 3.09 -8.94 -8.39
CA VAL A 215 4.44 -9.28 -8.87
C VAL A 215 5.42 -9.09 -7.73
N MET A 216 5.93 -10.20 -7.21
CA MET A 216 6.84 -10.23 -6.07
C MET A 216 8.30 -10.00 -6.51
N VAL A 217 8.95 -8.99 -5.94
CA VAL A 217 10.32 -8.57 -6.26
C VAL A 217 11.13 -8.50 -4.96
N PRO A 218 12.05 -9.43 -4.69
CA PRO A 218 12.85 -9.39 -3.47
C PRO A 218 13.95 -8.34 -3.60
N THR A 219 13.69 -7.10 -3.15
CA THR A 219 14.67 -6.02 -3.28
C THR A 219 15.67 -6.00 -2.14
N GLY A 220 15.35 -6.56 -0.98
CA GLY A 220 16.20 -6.45 0.21
C GLY A 220 16.01 -5.17 1.02
N TYR A 221 14.92 -4.45 0.78
CA TYR A 221 14.53 -3.22 1.48
C TYR A 221 13.16 -3.35 2.12
N GLU A 222 13.01 -2.76 3.31
CA GLU A 222 11.72 -2.67 4.00
C GLU A 222 10.85 -1.57 3.36
N GLU A 223 9.64 -1.39 3.85
CA GLU A 223 8.68 -0.42 3.28
C GLU A 223 9.18 1.03 3.33
N ASP A 224 9.63 1.48 4.50
CA ASP A 224 10.19 2.83 4.74
C ASP A 224 11.39 3.14 3.83
N ASP A 225 12.10 2.11 3.37
CA ASP A 225 13.23 2.26 2.46
C ASP A 225 12.79 2.48 1.00
N VAL A 226 11.54 2.12 0.66
CA VAL A 226 10.96 2.20 -0.70
C VAL A 226 10.15 3.48 -0.91
N GLU A 227 9.62 4.07 0.16
CA GLU A 227 8.91 5.34 0.11
C GLU A 227 9.71 6.44 -0.58
N ASP A 228 9.00 7.36 -1.22
CA ASP A 228 9.50 8.48 -2.04
C ASP A 228 10.35 8.09 -3.26
N HIS A 229 10.76 6.84 -3.41
CA HIS A 229 11.53 6.40 -4.58
C HIS A 229 10.69 6.47 -5.85
N THR A 230 11.37 6.49 -6.99
CA THR A 230 10.69 6.68 -8.27
C THR A 230 10.34 5.36 -8.92
N MET A 231 9.10 5.24 -9.39
CA MET A 231 8.67 4.20 -10.31
C MET A 231 8.94 4.66 -11.75
N ILE A 232 9.73 3.88 -12.49
CA ILE A 232 10.11 4.17 -13.87
C ILE A 232 9.53 3.11 -14.80
N ILE A 233 8.91 3.59 -15.88
CA ILE A 233 8.42 2.75 -16.97
C ILE A 233 9.36 2.90 -18.16
N HIS A 234 9.72 1.77 -18.77
CA HIS A 234 10.59 1.72 -19.94
C HIS A 234 9.82 1.34 -21.22
N ASP A 235 10.32 1.75 -22.39
CA ASP A 235 9.82 1.30 -23.69
C ASP A 235 10.46 -0.02 -24.15
N PHE A 236 10.09 -0.48 -25.35
CA PHE A 236 10.62 -1.72 -25.92
C PHE A 236 12.13 -1.70 -26.17
N ASP A 237 12.71 -0.51 -26.38
CA ASP A 237 14.14 -0.36 -26.62
C ASP A 237 14.92 -0.17 -25.30
N GLY A 238 14.23 -0.19 -24.16
CA GLY A 238 14.79 0.02 -22.81
C GLY A 238 14.94 1.48 -22.40
N GLY A 239 14.45 2.42 -23.21
CA GLY A 239 14.42 3.85 -22.91
C GLY A 239 13.42 4.15 -21.79
N ARG A 240 13.76 5.07 -20.88
CA ARG A 240 12.86 5.50 -19.81
C ARG A 240 11.82 6.47 -20.38
N ILE A 241 10.54 6.16 -20.25
CA ILE A 241 9.45 6.92 -20.88
C ILE A 241 8.57 7.65 -19.89
N ALA A 242 8.43 7.09 -18.68
CA ALA A 242 7.62 7.70 -17.64
C ALA A 242 8.29 7.59 -16.28
N CYS A 243 7.93 8.53 -15.41
CA CYS A 243 8.36 8.59 -14.03
C CYS A 243 7.18 8.97 -13.14
N ALA A 244 7.10 8.31 -12.00
CA ALA A 244 6.24 8.70 -10.90
C ALA A 244 7.02 8.61 -9.59
N THR A 245 6.78 9.53 -8.66
CA THR A 245 7.22 9.36 -7.26
C THR A 245 6.24 8.43 -6.58
N LEU A 246 6.76 7.44 -5.84
CA LEU A 246 5.96 6.62 -4.93
C LEU A 246 5.73 7.44 -3.66
N SER A 247 4.51 7.90 -3.45
CA SER A 247 4.14 8.58 -2.21
C SER A 247 3.21 7.71 -1.39
N GLU A 248 3.27 7.86 -0.06
CA GLU A 248 2.19 7.44 0.82
C GLU A 248 0.87 8.04 0.30
N ILE A 249 -0.22 7.25 0.35
CA ILE A 249 -1.56 7.79 0.08
C ILE A 249 -1.96 8.70 1.26
N HIS A 250 -1.46 9.94 1.26
CA HIS A 250 -2.01 10.97 2.13
C HIS A 250 -3.36 11.46 1.58
N ASP A 251 -4.37 11.47 2.45
CA ASP A 251 -5.74 11.90 2.19
C ASP A 251 -5.79 13.22 1.37
N GLY A 252 -6.40 13.15 0.19
CA GLY A 252 -6.57 14.31 -0.70
C GLY A 252 -6.49 14.02 -2.21
N MET A 253 -5.95 12.87 -2.63
CA MET A 253 -5.76 12.59 -4.07
C MET A 253 -6.97 11.91 -4.75
N TRP A 254 -7.96 11.48 -3.99
CA TRP A 254 -9.28 11.10 -4.50
C TRP A 254 -10.31 12.19 -4.18
N THR A 255 -10.39 13.23 -5.00
CA THR A 255 -11.70 13.88 -5.15
C THR A 255 -12.56 12.95 -5.97
N GLU A 256 -13.56 12.30 -5.36
CA GLU A 256 -14.67 11.71 -6.11
C GLU A 256 -15.17 12.79 -7.07
N SER A 257 -15.04 12.52 -8.38
CA SER A 257 -15.67 13.35 -9.40
C SER A 257 -17.17 13.28 -9.18
N THR A 258 -17.70 14.26 -8.44
CA THR A 258 -19.12 14.46 -8.24
C THR A 258 -19.69 14.90 -9.59
N THR A 259 -19.99 13.91 -10.42
CA THR A 259 -20.76 14.12 -11.63
C THR A 259 -22.14 14.60 -11.18
N THR A 260 -22.37 15.89 -11.35
CA THR A 260 -23.68 16.50 -11.08
C THR A 260 -24.64 16.00 -12.15
N THR A 261 -25.31 14.89 -11.87
CA THR A 261 -26.33 14.34 -12.76
C THR A 261 -27.60 15.18 -12.61
N THR A 262 -27.81 16.14 -13.52
CA THR A 262 -29.11 16.76 -13.73
C THR A 262 -30.15 15.68 -14.03
N THR A 263 -31.16 15.61 -13.19
CA THR A 263 -32.24 14.62 -13.24
C THR A 263 -33.17 14.93 -14.42
N THR A 264 -33.21 14.05 -15.42
CA THR A 264 -34.36 13.93 -16.32
C THR A 264 -34.97 12.54 -16.14
N THR A 265 -36.25 12.53 -15.79
CA THR A 265 -37.08 11.38 -15.46
C THR A 265 -37.30 10.43 -16.64
N ALA A 266 -36.97 9.15 -16.48
CA ALA A 266 -37.59 8.04 -17.23
C ALA A 266 -37.58 6.74 -16.41
N ASN A 267 -38.70 6.02 -16.49
CA ASN A 267 -39.16 4.85 -15.72
C ASN A 267 -38.35 3.54 -16.03
N PRO A 268 -38.40 2.49 -15.18
CA PRO A 268 -37.44 1.41 -15.17
C PRO A 268 -37.81 0.27 -16.13
N ALA A 269 -36.80 -0.34 -16.74
CA ALA A 269 -36.91 -1.68 -17.31
C ALA A 269 -35.68 -2.49 -16.90
N SER A 270 -35.97 -3.68 -16.39
CA SER A 270 -35.09 -4.73 -15.91
C SER A 270 -33.91 -5.04 -16.83
N LEU A 271 -32.73 -5.28 -16.25
CA LEU A 271 -31.79 -6.30 -16.70
C LEU A 271 -31.10 -6.92 -15.50
N SER A 272 -31.36 -8.21 -15.35
CA SER A 272 -30.83 -9.13 -14.35
C SER A 272 -29.37 -9.48 -14.61
N GLY A 273 -28.60 -9.62 -13.52
CA GLY A 273 -27.54 -10.61 -13.40
C GLY A 273 -26.22 -10.26 -14.11
N ALA A 274 -25.31 -9.63 -13.37
CA ALA A 274 -23.88 -9.84 -13.55
C ALA A 274 -23.26 -10.13 -12.18
N SER A 275 -22.91 -11.40 -11.98
CA SER A 275 -22.14 -11.87 -10.83
C SER A 275 -20.77 -11.19 -10.86
N LYS A 276 -20.49 -10.33 -9.88
CA LYS A 276 -19.13 -9.84 -9.61
C LYS A 276 -18.37 -10.97 -8.91
N THR A 277 -17.72 -11.84 -9.68
CA THR A 277 -16.60 -12.62 -9.17
C THR A 277 -15.40 -11.67 -9.06
N SER A 278 -15.25 -11.06 -7.89
CA SER A 278 -14.00 -10.43 -7.45
C SER A 278 -13.11 -11.56 -6.93
N LEU A 279 -11.97 -11.80 -7.60
CA LEU A 279 -10.87 -12.55 -7.00
C LEU A 279 -10.04 -11.52 -6.23
N ALA A 280 -10.08 -11.59 -4.91
CA ALA A 280 -9.33 -10.75 -4.00
C ALA A 280 -8.30 -11.61 -3.26
N LEU A 281 -7.01 -11.40 -3.53
CA LEU A 281 -5.92 -11.79 -2.63
C LEU A 281 -4.80 -10.77 -2.83
N GLY A 282 -4.48 -10.00 -1.80
CA GLY A 282 -3.37 -9.05 -1.78
C GLY A 282 -2.81 -8.87 -0.36
N ALA A 283 -1.60 -9.41 -0.18
CA ALA A 283 -0.47 -8.83 0.55
C ALA A 283 -0.48 -7.33 0.88
N VAL A 284 -1.10 -6.79 1.94
CA VAL A 284 -0.96 -5.34 2.26
C VAL A 284 -0.10 -5.16 3.49
N THR A 285 1.12 -4.67 3.31
CA THR A 285 1.96 -4.21 4.42
C THR A 285 1.82 -2.70 4.55
N ALA A 286 1.70 -2.20 5.77
CA ALA A 286 1.68 -0.78 6.08
C ALA A 286 2.57 -0.47 7.28
N VAL A 287 3.44 0.54 7.20
CA VAL A 287 4.19 1.06 8.34
C VAL A 287 3.56 2.34 8.90
N LEU A 288 3.35 2.36 10.22
CA LEU A 288 2.65 3.43 10.93
C LEU A 288 3.62 4.40 11.63
N THR A 289 3.55 5.69 11.29
CA THR A 289 4.11 6.78 12.12
C THR A 289 3.09 7.22 13.16
N VAL A 290 3.31 6.78 14.40
CA VAL A 290 2.36 7.00 15.50
C VAL A 290 2.53 8.42 16.09
N GLN A 291 1.47 9.24 16.00
CA GLN A 291 1.41 10.57 16.60
C GLN A 291 0.65 10.53 17.93
N SER A 292 1.03 11.38 18.89
CA SER A 292 0.30 11.53 20.15
C SER A 292 -1.04 12.23 19.91
N LEU A 293 -2.14 11.61 20.33
CA LEU A 293 -3.44 12.26 20.34
C LEU A 293 -3.54 13.19 21.56
N ALA A 294 -4.00 14.43 21.33
CA ALA A 294 -4.28 15.41 22.39
C ALA A 294 -5.74 15.38 22.81
#